data_AF-A0AAN0MBG3-F1
#
_entry.id   AF-A0AAN0MBG3-F1
#
_cell.length_a   1.000
_cell.length_b   1.000
_cell.length_c   1.000
_cell.angle_alpha   90.00
_cell.angle_beta   90.00
_cell.angle_gamma   90.00
#
_symmetry.space_group_name_H-M   'P 1'
#
loop_
_entity.id
_entity.type
_entity.pdbx_description
1 polymer ?
#
loop_
_entity_poly.entity_id
_entity_poly.type
_entity_poly.pdbx_seq_one_letter_code
_entity_poly.pdbx_strand_id
1 'polypeptide(L)'
;MSIRAHLTIFLVLPAALLAQGEGQSERIASLQAGIICPPETVGSAPAPGTLAGTTHIIDADPPFVSTERRVPAVLGIGFGIKATAADAAGIDNVTMVVTHPPMGKTQAQVQSFGTAVSGVSTSLTFYQFDYAYELVYGTWEMAAIKDDQTLYRVRFEVVPPQQVPELAAICGFEELLS
;
A
#
# COMPACT_ATOMS: atom_id res chain seq x y z
N MET A 1 -11.87 -21.83 65.00
CA MET A 1 -12.12 -22.14 63.57
C MET A 1 -12.05 -20.81 62.83
N SER A 2 -10.91 -20.50 62.20
CA SER A 2 -10.65 -19.18 61.59
C SER A 2 -10.57 -19.32 60.08
N ILE A 3 -11.52 -18.72 59.37
CA ILE A 3 -11.65 -18.79 57.91
C ILE A 3 -10.71 -17.74 57.29
N ARG A 4 -9.66 -18.21 56.60
CA ARG A 4 -8.78 -17.36 55.80
C ARG A 4 -9.49 -16.98 54.50
N ALA A 5 -9.84 -15.70 54.35
CA ALA A 5 -10.27 -15.13 53.08
C ALA A 5 -9.06 -15.00 52.14
N HIS A 6 -9.04 -15.79 51.06
CA HIS A 6 -8.05 -15.68 50.00
C HIS A 6 -8.51 -14.60 49.02
N LEU A 7 -7.79 -13.48 48.99
CA LEU A 7 -7.96 -12.41 48.00
C LEU A 7 -7.25 -12.81 46.71
N THR A 8 -7.98 -13.27 45.71
CA THR A 8 -7.45 -13.59 44.38
C THR A 8 -7.29 -12.29 43.59
N ILE A 9 -6.06 -11.82 43.42
CA ILE A 9 -5.72 -10.69 42.53
C ILE A 9 -5.71 -11.23 41.10
N PHE A 10 -6.69 -10.81 40.29
CA PHE A 10 -6.66 -10.98 38.83
C PHE A 10 -5.76 -9.89 38.24
N LEU A 11 -4.55 -10.27 37.83
CA LEU A 11 -3.65 -9.41 37.06
C LEU A 11 -4.17 -9.36 35.61
N VAL A 12 -4.90 -8.31 35.26
CA VAL A 12 -5.29 -8.04 33.86
C VAL A 12 -4.07 -7.44 33.16
N LEU A 13 -3.31 -8.24 32.41
CA LEU A 13 -2.28 -7.71 31.51
C LEU A 13 -2.97 -6.91 30.40
N PRO A 14 -2.65 -5.62 30.21
CA PRO A 14 -3.06 -4.91 29.01
C PRO A 14 -2.26 -5.50 27.84
N ALA A 15 -2.95 -6.18 26.93
CA ALA A 15 -2.41 -6.50 25.62
C ALA A 15 -2.17 -5.18 24.89
N ALA A 16 -0.95 -4.66 24.95
CA ALA A 16 -0.52 -3.59 24.07
C ALA A 16 -0.54 -4.16 22.64
N LEU A 17 -1.60 -3.87 21.88
CA LEU A 17 -1.56 -3.96 20.42
C LEU A 17 -0.47 -2.98 19.99
N LEU A 18 0.74 -3.48 19.72
CA LEU A 18 1.74 -2.71 18.99
C LEU A 18 1.20 -2.54 17.58
N ALA A 19 0.50 -1.42 17.34
CA ALA A 19 0.32 -0.91 15.99
C ALA A 19 1.73 -0.77 15.41
N GLN A 20 2.14 -1.69 14.56
CA GLN A 20 3.45 -1.55 13.93
C GLN A 20 3.40 -0.29 13.06
N GLY A 21 4.27 0.67 13.38
CA GLY A 21 4.32 1.96 12.70
C GLY A 21 4.74 1.84 11.24
N GLU A 22 4.62 2.94 10.50
CA GLU A 22 5.34 3.11 9.24
C GLU A 22 6.86 2.99 9.49
N GLY A 23 7.59 2.54 8.49
CA GLY A 23 9.04 2.42 8.61
C GLY A 23 9.68 1.65 7.47
N GLN A 24 11.01 1.68 7.46
CA GLN A 24 11.86 0.93 6.53
C GLN A 24 12.95 0.20 7.31
N SER A 25 13.31 -0.99 6.86
CA SER A 25 14.46 -1.74 7.36
C SER A 25 15.78 -1.22 6.75
N GLU A 26 16.90 -1.56 7.37
CA GLU A 26 18.25 -1.24 6.84
C GLU A 26 18.55 -1.90 5.48
N ARG A 27 17.73 -2.87 5.07
CA ARG A 27 17.85 -3.53 3.75
C ARG A 27 17.35 -2.67 2.59
N ILE A 28 16.74 -1.53 2.89
CA ILE A 28 16.20 -0.57 1.91
C ILE A 28 17.05 0.70 1.99
N ALA A 29 17.73 1.04 0.90
CA ALA A 29 18.58 2.23 0.80
C ALA A 29 17.75 3.51 0.63
N SER A 30 16.68 3.44 -0.16
CA SER A 30 15.80 4.56 -0.43
C SER A 30 14.35 4.11 -0.46
N LEU A 31 13.48 4.97 0.05
CA LEU A 31 12.05 4.79 0.06
C LEU A 31 11.39 6.15 -0.15
N GLN A 32 10.59 6.26 -1.20
CA GLN A 32 9.75 7.42 -1.45
C GLN A 32 8.35 6.93 -1.75
N ALA A 33 7.36 7.72 -1.38
CA ALA A 33 5.98 7.34 -1.59
C ALA A 33 5.15 8.56 -1.98
N GLY A 34 4.17 8.37 -2.84
CA GLY A 34 3.43 9.48 -3.40
C GLY A 34 2.35 9.06 -4.37
N ILE A 35 1.77 10.07 -5.02
CA ILE A 35 0.71 9.98 -6.01
C ILE A 35 1.34 10.08 -7.38
N ILE A 36 0.86 9.26 -8.33
CA ILE A 36 1.32 9.25 -9.71
C ILE A 36 0.13 9.43 -10.65
N CYS A 37 0.39 10.01 -11.82
CA CYS A 37 -0.46 9.80 -12.98
C CYS A 37 0.13 8.59 -13.73
N PRO A 38 -0.51 7.41 -13.65
CA PRO A 38 0.05 6.20 -14.23
C PRO A 38 0.19 6.34 -15.76
N PRO A 39 1.28 5.83 -16.36
CA PRO A 39 1.42 5.76 -17.80
C PRO A 39 0.52 4.65 -18.39
N GLU A 40 0.46 4.57 -19.72
CA GLU A 40 -0.17 3.42 -20.37
C GLU A 40 0.55 2.12 -20.01
N THR A 41 -0.22 1.04 -19.88
CA THR A 41 0.27 -0.28 -19.54
C THR A 41 0.73 -1.02 -20.79
N VAL A 42 1.93 -1.61 -20.77
CA VAL A 42 2.45 -2.42 -21.89
C VAL A 42 2.07 -3.90 -21.78
N GLY A 43 1.40 -4.28 -20.69
CA GLY A 43 0.91 -5.64 -20.46
C GLY A 43 0.38 -5.83 -19.04
N SER A 44 0.16 -7.09 -18.67
CA SER A 44 -0.22 -7.48 -17.31
C SER A 44 0.47 -8.78 -16.89
N ALA A 45 0.60 -8.96 -15.58
CA ALA A 45 1.12 -10.18 -14.97
C ALA A 45 0.06 -10.83 -14.05
N PRO A 46 0.05 -12.16 -13.90
CA PRO A 46 -0.84 -12.84 -12.97
C PRO A 46 -0.58 -12.41 -11.52
N ALA A 47 -1.66 -12.06 -10.82
CA ALA A 47 -1.65 -11.69 -9.41
C ALA A 47 -2.94 -12.23 -8.74
N PRO A 48 -3.08 -13.56 -8.59
CA PRO A 48 -4.31 -14.18 -8.11
C PRO A 48 -4.69 -13.81 -6.67
N GLY A 49 -3.78 -13.17 -5.91
CA GLY A 49 -4.05 -12.60 -4.59
C GLY A 49 -4.68 -11.20 -4.63
N THR A 50 -5.00 -10.66 -5.81
CA THR A 50 -5.72 -9.38 -5.97
C THR A 50 -7.17 -9.62 -6.41
N LEU A 51 -8.06 -8.66 -6.18
CA LEU A 51 -9.44 -8.75 -6.68
C LEU A 51 -9.51 -8.79 -8.21
N ALA A 52 -8.63 -8.07 -8.90
CA ALA A 52 -8.53 -8.08 -10.36
C ALA A 52 -7.88 -9.36 -10.92
N GLY A 53 -7.10 -10.08 -10.10
CA GLY A 53 -6.35 -11.27 -10.51
C GLY A 53 -5.08 -10.98 -11.31
N THR A 54 -4.78 -9.71 -11.60
CA THR A 54 -3.62 -9.26 -12.39
C THR A 54 -3.02 -7.98 -11.82
N THR A 55 -1.78 -7.68 -12.21
CA THR A 55 -1.11 -6.37 -12.03
C THR A 55 -0.66 -5.83 -13.38
N HIS A 56 -0.58 -4.51 -13.51
CA HIS A 56 -0.06 -3.86 -14.71
C HIS A 56 1.46 -4.03 -14.86
N ILE A 57 1.91 -4.12 -16.10
CA ILE A 57 3.31 -3.97 -16.48
C ILE A 57 3.45 -2.61 -17.17
N ILE A 58 4.40 -1.81 -16.71
CA ILE A 58 4.75 -0.50 -17.28
C ILE A 58 6.21 -0.52 -17.75
N ASP A 59 6.55 0.28 -18.75
CA ASP A 59 7.89 0.40 -19.33
C ASP A 59 8.63 1.69 -18.93
N ALA A 60 7.95 2.60 -18.22
CA ALA A 60 8.50 3.85 -17.72
C ALA A 60 8.29 3.99 -16.21
N ASP A 61 9.23 4.64 -15.52
CA ASP A 61 9.06 5.03 -14.10
C ASP A 61 8.43 6.43 -14.01
N PRO A 62 7.10 6.56 -13.80
CA PRO A 62 6.44 7.86 -13.72
C PRO A 62 6.92 8.66 -12.51
N PRO A 63 7.09 9.99 -12.61
CA PRO A 63 7.37 10.81 -11.43
C PRO A 63 6.18 10.81 -10.47
N PHE A 64 6.46 11.07 -9.18
CA PHE A 64 5.39 11.45 -8.27
C PHE A 64 4.91 12.86 -8.62
N VAL A 65 3.61 13.02 -8.87
CA VAL A 65 2.98 14.33 -9.03
C VAL A 65 2.76 15.03 -7.68
N SER A 66 2.76 14.24 -6.60
CA SER A 66 2.83 14.73 -5.22
C SER A 66 3.45 13.66 -4.32
N THR A 67 4.22 14.07 -3.31
CA THR A 67 4.74 13.19 -2.24
C THR A 67 3.86 13.19 -1.00
N GLU A 68 2.70 13.87 -1.06
CA GLU A 68 1.70 13.79 -0.01
C GLU A 68 1.07 12.39 0.09
N ARG A 69 0.41 12.13 1.22
CA ARG A 69 -0.18 10.83 1.55
C ARG A 69 -1.70 10.82 1.48
N ARG A 70 -2.34 11.93 1.07
CA ARG A 70 -3.79 12.05 0.91
C ARG A 70 -4.16 11.86 -0.56
N VAL A 71 -4.74 10.72 -0.89
CA VAL A 71 -5.02 10.30 -2.26
C VAL A 71 -6.48 10.61 -2.61
N PRO A 72 -6.76 11.38 -3.68
CA PRO A 72 -8.12 11.55 -4.14
C PRO A 72 -8.65 10.24 -4.72
N ALA A 73 -9.85 9.84 -4.31
CA ALA A 73 -10.56 8.72 -4.92
C ALA A 73 -11.13 9.10 -6.29
N VAL A 74 -10.27 9.12 -7.31
CA VAL A 74 -10.61 9.40 -8.72
C VAL A 74 -10.12 8.24 -9.58
N LEU A 75 -10.96 7.78 -10.51
CA LEU A 75 -10.60 6.72 -11.45
C LEU A 75 -9.34 7.09 -12.23
N GLY A 76 -8.42 6.14 -12.40
CA GLY A 76 -7.13 6.33 -13.07
C GLY A 76 -6.01 6.90 -12.18
N ILE A 77 -6.32 7.53 -11.04
CA ILE A 77 -5.27 7.98 -10.12
C ILE A 77 -4.52 6.78 -9.54
N GLY A 78 -3.19 6.88 -9.54
CA GLY A 78 -2.32 5.91 -8.89
C GLY A 78 -1.62 6.49 -7.67
N PHE A 79 -1.26 5.62 -6.74
CA PHE A 79 -0.41 5.96 -5.59
C PHE A 79 0.47 4.77 -5.22
N GLY A 80 1.69 5.03 -4.77
CA GLY A 80 2.65 3.96 -4.63
C GLY A 80 3.95 4.35 -3.96
N ILE A 81 4.89 3.44 -4.05
CA ILE A 81 6.17 3.45 -3.38
C ILE A 81 7.25 3.16 -4.41
N LYS A 82 8.30 4.00 -4.40
CA LYS A 82 9.56 3.77 -5.08
C LYS A 82 10.59 3.36 -4.05
N ALA A 83 11.26 2.24 -4.28
CA ALA A 83 12.26 1.70 -3.37
C ALA A 83 13.50 1.21 -4.12
N THR A 84 14.65 1.30 -3.45
CA THR A 84 15.89 0.64 -3.89
C THR A 84 16.48 -0.14 -2.71
N ALA A 85 16.96 -1.35 -2.98
CA ALA A 85 17.62 -2.18 -1.97
C ALA A 85 19.00 -1.61 -1.60
N ALA A 86 19.43 -1.86 -0.36
CA ALA A 86 20.77 -1.49 0.09
C ALA A 86 21.88 -2.35 -0.52
N ASP A 87 21.57 -3.61 -0.81
CA ASP A 87 22.46 -4.50 -1.55
C ASP A 87 22.25 -4.32 -3.06
N ALA A 88 23.34 -4.14 -3.81
CA ALA A 88 23.32 -4.02 -5.27
C ALA A 88 22.74 -5.27 -5.97
N ALA A 89 22.80 -6.45 -5.33
CA ALA A 89 22.15 -7.65 -5.82
C ALA A 89 20.61 -7.57 -5.81
N GLY A 90 20.03 -6.63 -5.07
CA GLY A 90 18.59 -6.51 -4.89
C GLY A 90 18.01 -7.50 -3.88
N ILE A 91 16.68 -7.56 -3.83
CA ILE A 91 15.91 -8.45 -2.96
C ILE A 91 14.81 -9.08 -3.81
N ASP A 92 14.98 -10.36 -4.14
CA ASP A 92 13.97 -11.16 -4.85
C ASP A 92 12.93 -11.76 -3.91
N ASN A 93 11.87 -12.32 -4.49
CA ASN A 93 10.78 -13.02 -3.78
C ASN A 93 10.15 -12.17 -2.66
N VAL A 94 9.97 -10.89 -2.93
CA VAL A 94 9.26 -9.96 -2.05
C VAL A 94 7.77 -10.14 -2.27
N THR A 95 7.00 -10.22 -1.19
CA THR A 95 5.54 -10.15 -1.26
C THR A 95 5.11 -8.73 -0.97
N MET A 96 4.44 -8.08 -1.93
CA MET A 96 3.71 -6.86 -1.67
C MET A 96 2.36 -7.23 -1.06
N VAL A 97 2.01 -6.55 0.04
CA VAL A 97 0.71 -6.65 0.70
C VAL A 97 0.09 -5.27 0.73
N VAL A 98 -1.11 -5.14 0.18
CA VAL A 98 -1.93 -3.93 0.23
C VAL A 98 -3.11 -4.21 1.14
N THR A 99 -3.24 -3.43 2.22
CA THR A 99 -4.38 -3.47 3.13
C THR A 99 -5.23 -2.22 2.95
N HIS A 100 -6.54 -2.37 2.92
CA HIS A 100 -7.48 -1.28 2.65
C HIS A 100 -8.84 -1.52 3.34
N PRO A 101 -9.71 -0.51 3.40
CA PRO A 101 -11.10 -0.69 3.84
C PRO A 101 -11.83 -1.73 2.99
N PRO A 102 -12.88 -2.40 3.49
CA PRO A 102 -13.59 -3.45 2.74
C PRO A 102 -13.98 -3.03 1.32
N MET A 103 -13.55 -3.82 0.33
CA MET A 103 -13.69 -3.51 -1.09
C MET A 103 -14.42 -4.62 -1.84
N GLY A 104 -15.21 -4.22 -2.84
CA GLY A 104 -15.89 -5.14 -3.75
C GLY A 104 -16.95 -6.01 -3.08
N LYS A 105 -17.48 -6.96 -3.84
CA LYS A 105 -18.58 -7.84 -3.39
C LYS A 105 -18.17 -8.79 -2.27
N THR A 106 -16.90 -9.17 -2.22
CA THR A 106 -16.35 -10.08 -1.22
C THR A 106 -15.90 -9.38 0.06
N GLN A 107 -15.97 -8.04 0.10
CA GLN A 107 -15.49 -7.25 1.23
C GLN A 107 -14.02 -7.55 1.56
N ALA A 108 -13.21 -7.79 0.53
CA ALA A 108 -11.78 -8.04 0.73
C ALA A 108 -11.13 -6.79 1.35
N GLN A 109 -10.13 -7.03 2.21
CA GLN A 109 -9.39 -5.97 2.90
C GLN A 109 -7.89 -6.08 2.67
N VAL A 110 -7.44 -7.15 2.03
CA VAL A 110 -6.04 -7.47 1.81
C VAL A 110 -5.89 -8.01 0.40
N GLN A 111 -4.89 -7.53 -0.32
CA GLN A 111 -4.45 -8.02 -1.61
C GLN A 111 -2.95 -8.26 -1.57
N SER A 112 -2.46 -9.26 -2.30
CA SER A 112 -1.02 -9.55 -2.36
C SER A 112 -0.55 -10.09 -3.70
N PHE A 113 0.72 -9.83 -4.00
CA PHE A 113 1.40 -10.31 -5.20
C PHE A 113 2.92 -10.34 -5.01
N GLY A 114 3.59 -11.18 -5.81
CA GLY A 114 5.05 -11.30 -5.80
C GLY A 114 5.71 -10.17 -6.59
N THR A 115 6.85 -9.70 -6.09
CA THR A 115 7.68 -8.66 -6.70
C THR A 115 9.15 -8.81 -6.28
N ALA A 116 10.00 -7.88 -6.68
CA ALA A 116 11.39 -7.75 -6.26
C ALA A 116 11.73 -6.27 -6.03
N VAL A 117 12.76 -6.01 -5.22
CA VAL A 117 13.33 -4.67 -5.03
C VAL A 117 14.75 -4.65 -5.62
N SER A 118 14.95 -3.88 -6.68
CA SER A 118 16.24 -3.75 -7.34
C SER A 118 17.26 -3.03 -6.44
N GLY A 119 18.52 -3.44 -6.51
CA GLY A 119 19.64 -2.77 -5.86
C GLY A 119 20.34 -1.72 -6.72
N VAL A 120 20.04 -1.68 -8.02
CA VAL A 120 20.73 -0.84 -9.01
C VAL A 120 19.80 0.11 -9.76
N SER A 121 18.49 -0.04 -9.58
CA SER A 121 17.47 0.80 -10.18
C SER A 121 16.32 1.01 -9.19
N THR A 122 15.45 1.98 -9.49
CA THR A 122 14.22 2.18 -8.74
C THR A 122 13.23 1.05 -9.03
N SER A 123 12.70 0.43 -7.98
CA SER A 123 11.53 -0.44 -8.07
C SER A 123 10.28 0.32 -7.67
N LEU A 124 9.34 0.47 -8.60
CA LEU A 124 8.03 1.05 -8.34
C LEU A 124 7.02 -0.06 -8.02
N THR A 125 6.21 0.17 -7.01
CA THR A 125 4.97 -0.57 -6.78
C THR A 125 3.87 0.43 -6.48
N PHE A 126 2.74 0.34 -7.17
CA PHE A 126 1.63 1.27 -7.00
C PHE A 126 0.28 0.56 -7.13
N TYR A 127 -0.74 1.19 -6.59
CA TYR A 127 -2.14 0.86 -6.83
C TYR A 127 -2.74 1.96 -7.70
N GLN A 128 -3.52 1.57 -8.70
CA GLN A 128 -4.29 2.48 -9.54
C GLN A 128 -5.77 2.14 -9.39
N PHE A 129 -6.62 3.17 -9.30
CA PHE A 129 -8.06 2.98 -9.27
C PHE A 129 -8.58 2.72 -10.70
N ASP A 130 -8.56 1.47 -11.13
CA ASP A 130 -9.04 1.02 -12.43
C ASP A 130 -10.55 0.75 -12.44
N TYR A 131 -11.11 0.45 -11.27
CA TYR A 131 -12.52 0.09 -11.11
C TYR A 131 -13.20 0.92 -10.03
N ALA A 132 -14.48 1.23 -10.24
CA ALA A 132 -15.26 2.02 -9.30
C ALA A 132 -15.36 1.39 -7.90
N TYR A 133 -15.28 0.05 -7.79
CA TYR A 133 -15.29 -0.61 -6.48
C TYR A 133 -14.03 -0.36 -5.66
N GLU A 134 -12.96 0.17 -6.25
CA GLU A 134 -11.67 0.43 -5.61
C GLU A 134 -11.62 1.81 -4.97
N LEU A 135 -12.60 2.67 -5.25
CA LEU A 135 -12.73 4.02 -4.71
C LEU A 135 -13.24 4.00 -3.25
N VAL A 136 -12.54 3.27 -2.38
CA VAL A 136 -12.89 3.11 -0.96
C VAL A 136 -12.08 4.06 -0.07
N TYR A 137 -12.80 4.90 0.67
CA TYR A 137 -12.21 5.92 1.54
C TYR A 137 -11.68 5.32 2.84
N GLY A 138 -10.62 5.93 3.37
CA GLY A 138 -10.00 5.55 4.63
C GLY A 138 -8.51 5.24 4.45
N THR A 139 -7.95 4.58 5.47
CA THR A 139 -6.53 4.26 5.50
C THR A 139 -6.21 3.05 4.63
N TRP A 140 -5.24 3.24 3.74
CA TRP A 140 -4.61 2.19 2.95
C TRP A 140 -3.16 2.01 3.40
N GLU A 141 -2.68 0.78 3.41
CA GLU A 141 -1.31 0.44 3.80
C GLU A 141 -0.67 -0.45 2.73
N MET A 142 0.55 -0.12 2.33
CA MET A 142 1.37 -0.94 1.44
C MET A 142 2.60 -1.40 2.20
N ALA A 143 2.83 -2.71 2.23
CA ALA A 143 3.96 -3.33 2.91
C ALA A 143 4.68 -4.33 2.00
N ALA A 144 6.00 -4.21 1.92
CA ALA A 144 6.86 -5.20 1.29
C ALA A 144 7.42 -6.16 2.35
N ILE A 145 7.23 -7.46 2.15
CA ILE A 145 7.60 -8.51 3.11
C ILE A 145 8.55 -9.51 2.44
N LYS A 146 9.60 -9.91 3.15
CA LYS A 146 10.51 -10.99 2.76
C LYS A 146 10.83 -11.86 3.98
N ASP A 147 10.61 -13.17 3.88
CA ASP A 147 10.89 -14.15 4.95
C ASP A 147 10.28 -13.72 6.29
N ASP A 148 9.00 -13.33 6.27
CA ASP A 148 8.23 -12.80 7.40
C ASP A 148 8.75 -11.50 8.02
N GLN A 149 9.76 -10.86 7.41
CA GLN A 149 10.27 -9.56 7.81
C GLN A 149 9.69 -8.46 6.92
N THR A 150 9.16 -7.41 7.55
CA THR A 150 8.72 -6.20 6.84
C THR A 150 9.96 -5.42 6.38
N LEU A 151 10.13 -5.29 5.06
CA LEU A 151 11.17 -4.46 4.46
C LEU A 151 10.82 -2.98 4.58
N TYR A 152 9.56 -2.64 4.29
CA TYR A 152 8.98 -1.33 4.54
C TYR A 152 7.46 -1.42 4.67
N ARG A 153 6.88 -0.40 5.29
CA ARG A 153 5.43 -0.18 5.41
C ARG A 153 5.13 1.31 5.29
N VAL A 154 4.19 1.68 4.42
CA VAL A 154 3.77 3.06 4.23
C VAL A 154 2.25 3.16 4.14
N ARG A 155 1.67 4.19 4.75
CA ARG A 155 0.23 4.45 4.80
C ARG A 155 -0.16 5.61 3.90
N PHE A 156 -1.31 5.49 3.29
CA PHE A 156 -2.00 6.52 2.53
C PHE A 156 -3.40 6.69 3.14
N GLU A 157 -3.97 7.87 2.98
CA GLU A 157 -5.36 8.13 3.31
C GLU A 157 -6.11 8.47 2.02
N VAL A 158 -7.03 7.59 1.62
CA VAL A 158 -7.88 7.81 0.46
C VAL A 158 -9.08 8.65 0.90
N VAL A 159 -9.25 9.80 0.27
CA VAL A 159 -10.25 10.81 0.64
C VAL A 159 -11.18 11.16 -0.52
N PRO A 160 -12.38 11.71 -0.24
CA PRO A 160 -13.22 12.30 -1.28
C PRO A 160 -12.44 13.36 -2.08
N PRO A 161 -12.58 13.41 -3.42
CA PRO A 161 -11.84 14.34 -4.27
C PRO A 161 -11.94 15.81 -3.85
N GLN A 162 -13.09 16.22 -3.29
CA GLN A 162 -13.35 17.59 -2.85
C GLN A 162 -12.45 18.04 -1.69
N GLN A 163 -11.82 17.10 -0.97
CA GLN A 163 -10.89 17.44 0.11
C GLN A 163 -9.48 17.76 -0.38
N VAL A 164 -9.13 17.36 -1.62
CA VAL A 164 -7.84 17.58 -2.27
C VAL A 164 -8.05 17.86 -3.78
N PRO A 165 -8.82 18.92 -4.13
CA PRO A 165 -9.29 19.13 -5.50
C PRO A 165 -8.16 19.34 -6.52
N GLU A 166 -7.05 19.96 -6.11
CA GLU A 166 -5.86 20.11 -6.97
C GLU A 166 -5.30 18.75 -7.40
N LEU A 167 -5.18 17.80 -6.46
CA LEU A 167 -4.70 16.44 -6.73
C LEU A 167 -5.74 15.61 -7.48
N ALA A 168 -7.03 15.90 -7.34
CA ALA A 168 -8.08 15.22 -8.09
C ALA A 168 -8.02 15.55 -9.60
N ALA A 169 -7.71 16.81 -9.94
CA ALA A 169 -7.63 17.28 -11.32
C ALA A 169 -6.28 17.03 -11.99
N ILE A 170 -5.23 16.74 -11.21
CA ILE A 170 -3.83 16.82 -11.67
C ILE A 170 -3.49 15.90 -12.84
N CYS A 171 -4.16 14.77 -12.97
CA CYS A 171 -3.95 13.80 -14.05
C CYS A 171 -4.93 13.97 -15.22
N GLY A 172 -5.91 14.88 -15.12
CA GLY A 172 -6.89 15.11 -16.18
C GLY A 172 -7.88 13.96 -16.42
N PHE A 173 -8.05 13.04 -15.45
CA PHE A 173 -8.96 11.89 -15.58
C PHE A 173 -10.44 12.20 -15.31
N GLU A 174 -10.77 13.46 -14.99
CA GLU A 174 -12.14 13.90 -14.68
C GLU A 174 -13.10 13.68 -15.87
N GLU A 175 -12.57 13.66 -17.10
CA GLU A 175 -13.32 13.48 -18.36
C GLU A 175 -13.57 12.01 -18.73
N LEU A 176 -13.05 11.03 -17.98
CA LEU A 176 -13.30 9.61 -18.26
C LEU A 176 -14.67 9.13 -17.72
N LEU A 177 -15.45 10.04 -17.12
CA LEU A 177 -16.75 9.78 -16.51
C LEU A 177 -17.89 10.58 -17.15
N SER A 178 -17.63 11.33 -18.25
CA SER A 178 -18.63 12.09 -19.00
C SER A 178 -19.25 11.32 -20.17
#